data_AF-A0A9D7R389-F1
#
_entry.id   AF-A0A9D7R389-F1
#
_cell.length_a   1.000
_cell.length_b   1.000
_cell.length_c   1.000
_cell.angle_alpha   90.00
_cell.angle_beta   90.00
_cell.angle_gamma   90.00
#
_symmetry.space_group_name_H-M   'P 1'
#
loop_
_entity.id
_entity.type
_entity.pdbx_description
1 polymer ?
#
loop_
_entity_poly.entity_id
_entity_poly.type
_entity_poly.pdbx_seq_one_letter_code
_entity_poly.pdbx_strand_id
1 'polypeptide(L)'
;MDSSYLDGFLVDQRNSADVNLPALTSGGTLGGSIASGEFMNGSLDEVRLWNRAMSNEEIEYRAYCILNGRIQGLLANYHFNQGYVNHNNSSETILYDSSTYLQTEL
;
A
#
# COMPACT_ATOMS: atom_id res chain seq x y z
N MET A 1 -5.49 -10.43 -15.75
CA MET A 1 -4.12 -10.03 -16.10
C MET A 1 -3.60 -9.22 -14.94
N ASP A 2 -2.43 -9.62 -14.43
CA ASP A 2 -1.74 -8.93 -13.36
C ASP A 2 -0.76 -7.96 -14.00
N SER A 3 -0.86 -6.68 -13.64
CA SER A 3 -0.04 -5.62 -14.20
C SER A 3 0.93 -5.09 -13.15
N SER A 4 2.18 -4.88 -13.52
CA SER A 4 3.20 -4.25 -12.69
C SER A 4 3.59 -2.90 -13.29
N TYR A 5 3.66 -1.87 -12.45
CA TYR A 5 3.98 -0.50 -12.85
C TYR A 5 5.20 -0.02 -12.05
N LEU A 6 6.03 0.80 -12.69
CA LEU A 6 7.12 1.53 -12.06
C LEU A 6 6.97 2.99 -12.43
N ASP A 7 7.05 3.88 -11.45
CA ASP A 7 6.98 5.32 -11.67
C ASP A 7 5.67 5.74 -12.39
N GLY A 8 4.57 5.03 -12.10
CA GLY A 8 3.26 5.25 -12.72
C GLY A 8 3.09 4.58 -14.10
N PHE A 9 4.17 4.11 -14.72
CA PHE A 9 4.13 3.54 -16.07
C PHE A 9 4.11 2.00 -16.04
N LEU A 10 3.38 1.41 -17.00
CA LEU A 10 3.31 -0.05 -17.12
C LEU A 10 4.67 -0.64 -17.51
N VAL A 11 5.10 -1.67 -16.76
CA VAL A 11 6.37 -2.37 -17.00
C VAL A 11 6.15 -3.80 -17.49
N ASP A 12 5.22 -4.53 -16.88
CA ASP A 12 4.93 -5.92 -17.24
C ASP A 12 3.45 -6.24 -17.06
N GLN A 13 2.96 -7.16 -17.89
CA GLN A 13 1.64 -7.75 -17.76
C GLN A 13 1.74 -9.25 -17.90
N ARG A 14 1.13 -9.95 -16.93
CA ARG A 14 1.10 -11.41 -16.91
C ARG A 14 -0.33 -11.89 -16.92
N ASN A 15 -0.56 -12.98 -17.64
CA ASN A 15 -1.84 -13.67 -17.57
C ASN A 15 -1.96 -14.32 -16.19
N SER A 16 -2.92 -13.84 -15.39
CA SER A 16 -3.44 -14.56 -14.25
C SER A 16 -4.63 -15.39 -14.67
N ALA A 17 -4.78 -16.56 -14.04
CA ALA A 17 -6.01 -17.32 -14.14
C ALA A 17 -7.15 -16.50 -13.52
N ASP A 18 -8.33 -16.54 -14.14
CA ASP A 18 -9.55 -15.92 -13.60
C ASP A 18 -10.11 -16.79 -12.47
N VAL A 19 -9.34 -16.89 -11.39
CA VAL A 19 -9.67 -17.63 -10.18
C VAL A 19 -9.62 -16.69 -9.00
N ASN A 20 -10.57 -16.85 -8.09
CA ASN A 20 -10.56 -16.09 -6.84
C ASN A 20 -9.25 -16.36 -6.09
N LEU A 21 -8.66 -15.28 -5.58
CA LEU A 21 -7.54 -15.41 -4.66
C LEU A 21 -7.98 -16.23 -3.45
N PRO A 22 -7.10 -17.12 -2.93
CA PRO A 22 -7.39 -17.83 -1.68
C PRO A 22 -7.58 -16.81 -0.56
N ALA A 23 -8.42 -17.17 0.42
CA ALA A 23 -8.63 -16.32 1.59
C ALA A 23 -7.30 -16.10 2.33
N LEU A 24 -6.89 -14.84 2.45
CA LEU A 24 -5.74 -14.43 3.25
C LEU A 24 -6.14 -14.52 4.73
N THR A 25 -5.88 -15.67 5.35
CA THR A 25 -6.27 -15.97 6.73
C THR A 25 -5.18 -15.69 7.77
N SER A 26 -3.97 -15.36 7.31
CA SER A 26 -2.85 -14.91 8.14
C SER A 26 -2.41 -13.51 7.72
N GLY A 27 -1.84 -12.75 8.67
CA GLY A 27 -1.23 -11.45 8.37
C GLY A 27 -0.11 -11.57 7.32
N GLY A 28 -0.08 -10.62 6.38
CA GLY A 28 1.00 -10.49 5.40
C GLY A 28 2.10 -9.56 5.90
N THR A 29 3.28 -9.65 5.29
CA THR A 29 4.40 -8.74 5.53
C THR A 29 4.73 -7.98 4.26
N LEU A 30 5.10 -6.70 4.41
CA LEU A 30 5.62 -5.88 3.32
C LEU A 30 7.14 -5.77 3.49
N GLY A 31 7.87 -5.81 2.37
CA GLY A 31 9.32 -5.71 2.40
C GLY A 31 10.01 -6.91 3.05
N GLY A 32 9.38 -8.08 3.12
CA GLY A 32 10.02 -9.29 3.63
C GLY A 32 9.11 -10.51 3.65
N SER A 33 9.72 -11.66 3.89
CA SER A 33 9.06 -12.95 4.04
C SER A 33 9.39 -13.52 5.42
N ILE A 34 8.36 -13.68 6.26
CA ILE A 34 8.51 -14.27 7.60
C ILE A 34 9.03 -15.71 7.50
N ALA A 35 8.59 -16.45 6.49
CA ALA A 35 8.94 -17.87 6.36
C ALA A 35 10.41 -18.10 5.98
N SER A 36 10.97 -17.24 5.12
CA SER A 36 12.37 -17.35 4.67
C SER A 36 13.34 -16.49 5.49
N GLY A 37 12.85 -15.55 6.31
CA GLY A 37 13.69 -14.59 7.02
C GLY A 37 14.39 -13.60 6.09
N GLU A 38 13.86 -13.43 4.88
CA GLU A 38 14.36 -12.51 3.88
C GLU A 38 13.71 -11.15 4.07
N PHE A 39 14.52 -10.10 4.08
CA PHE A 39 14.06 -8.72 4.26
C PHE A 39 14.62 -7.83 3.16
N MET A 40 13.80 -6.88 2.74
CA MET A 40 14.19 -5.81 1.82
C MET A 40 15.29 -4.97 2.45
N ASN A 41 16.28 -4.60 1.65
CA ASN A 41 17.21 -3.52 1.97
C ASN A 41 16.72 -2.24 1.29
N GLY A 42 15.87 -1.48 1.98
CA GLY A 42 15.25 -0.27 1.44
C GLY A 42 14.23 0.34 2.41
N SER A 43 13.62 1.44 1.99
CA SER A 43 12.57 2.13 2.74
C SER A 43 11.22 1.99 2.03
N LEU A 44 10.14 1.95 2.80
CA LEU A 44 8.77 2.06 2.31
C LEU A 44 8.17 3.39 2.76
N ASP A 45 7.31 3.93 1.92
CA ASP A 45 6.50 5.10 2.21
C ASP A 45 5.19 5.01 1.40
N GLU A 46 4.14 5.70 1.83
CA GLU A 46 2.86 5.86 1.11
C GLU A 46 2.20 4.54 0.63
N VAL A 47 2.20 3.50 1.49
CA VAL A 47 1.66 2.18 1.14
C VAL A 47 0.13 2.21 1.10
N ARG A 48 -0.44 1.72 0.00
CA ARG A 48 -1.89 1.67 -0.23
C ARG A 48 -2.35 0.29 -0.66
N LEU A 49 -3.55 -0.08 -0.23
CA LEU A 49 -4.23 -1.34 -0.59
C LEU A 49 -5.59 -1.02 -1.19
N TRP A 50 -5.88 -1.56 -2.37
CA TRP A 50 -7.14 -1.35 -3.09
C TRP A 50 -7.90 -2.68 -3.22
N ASN A 51 -9.22 -2.64 -3.08
CA ASN A 51 -10.08 -3.82 -3.26
C ASN A 51 -10.57 -4.00 -4.71
N ARG A 52 -9.99 -3.23 -5.64
CA ARG A 52 -10.29 -3.24 -7.06
C ARG A 52 -9.01 -3.04 -7.85
N ALA A 53 -9.02 -3.48 -9.10
CA ALA A 53 -8.01 -3.07 -10.06
C ALA A 53 -8.15 -1.55 -10.33
N MET A 54 -7.00 -0.87 -10.41
CA MET A 54 -6.92 0.51 -10.91
C MET A 54 -6.64 0.50 -12.40
N SER A 55 -7.13 1.52 -13.13
CA SER A 55 -6.74 1.73 -14.53
C SER A 55 -5.32 2.30 -14.62
N ASN A 56 -4.72 2.26 -15.82
CA ASN A 56 -3.41 2.86 -16.06
C ASN A 56 -3.42 4.36 -15.71
N GLU A 57 -4.46 5.07 -16.14
CA GLU A 57 -4.62 6.51 -15.92
C GLU A 57 -4.78 6.83 -14.43
N GLU A 58 -5.49 5.98 -13.67
CA GLU A 58 -5.60 6.14 -12.22
C GLU A 58 -4.26 5.96 -11.53
N ILE A 59 -3.44 4.99 -11.98
CA ILE A 59 -2.11 4.74 -11.43
C ILE A 59 -1.19 5.93 -11.74
N GLU A 60 -1.13 6.37 -12.98
CA GLU A 60 -0.33 7.54 -13.40
C GLU A 60 -0.71 8.79 -12.60
N TYR A 61 -2.01 9.04 -12.42
CA TYR A 61 -2.50 10.21 -11.70
C TYR A 61 -2.22 10.15 -10.18
N ARG A 62 -2.19 8.95 -9.59
CA ARG A 62 -2.13 8.77 -8.12
C ARG A 62 -0.78 8.34 -7.59
N ALA A 63 0.15 7.90 -8.44
CA ALA A 63 1.46 7.40 -8.03
C ALA A 63 2.28 8.43 -7.22
N TYR A 64 2.04 9.73 -7.44
CA TYR A 64 2.88 10.80 -6.92
C TYR A 64 2.18 11.78 -5.97
N CYS A 65 0.92 11.53 -5.61
CA CYS A 65 0.18 12.41 -4.73
C CYS A 65 -0.17 11.72 -3.42
N ILE A 66 -0.22 12.50 -2.34
CA ILE A 66 -0.79 12.06 -1.06
C ILE A 66 -2.30 11.98 -1.23
N LEU A 67 -2.86 10.80 -1.00
CA LEU A 67 -4.30 10.59 -1.04
C LEU A 67 -4.90 10.92 0.33
N ASN A 68 -5.86 11.84 0.34
CA ASN A 68 -6.56 12.25 1.54
C ASN A 68 -8.05 11.92 1.44
N GLY A 69 -8.61 11.44 2.56
CA GLY A 69 -10.04 11.16 2.67
C GLY A 69 -10.48 9.87 1.99
N ARG A 70 -11.81 9.68 1.94
CA ARG A 70 -12.42 8.45 1.47
C ARG A 70 -12.41 8.36 -0.06
N ILE A 71 -11.67 7.38 -0.58
CA ILE A 71 -11.64 7.08 -2.03
C ILE A 71 -12.27 5.71 -2.29
N GLN A 72 -13.12 5.63 -3.32
CA GLN A 72 -13.80 4.39 -3.67
C GLN A 72 -12.80 3.28 -4.00
N GLY A 73 -12.87 2.21 -3.22
CA GLY A 73 -12.06 1.01 -3.36
C GLY A 73 -10.69 1.07 -2.69
N LEU A 74 -10.34 2.17 -2.02
CA LEU A 74 -9.17 2.23 -1.14
C LEU A 74 -9.52 1.55 0.18
N LEU A 75 -8.82 0.47 0.51
CA LEU A 75 -9.04 -0.32 1.71
C LEU A 75 -8.11 0.09 2.86
N ALA A 76 -6.87 0.47 2.54
CA ALA A 76 -5.90 0.95 3.52
C ALA A 76 -4.93 1.95 2.88
N ASN A 77 -4.47 2.93 3.65
CA ASN A 77 -3.55 3.99 3.23
C ASN A 77 -2.64 4.39 4.40
N TYR A 78 -1.36 4.08 4.31
CA TYR A 78 -0.39 4.30 5.38
C TYR A 78 0.70 5.27 4.89
N HIS A 79 0.81 6.41 5.57
CA HIS A 79 1.72 7.50 5.19
C HIS A 79 3.11 7.42 5.83
N PHE A 80 3.36 6.50 6.77
CA PHE A 80 4.65 6.35 7.45
C PHE A 80 5.24 7.62 8.12
N ASN A 81 4.42 8.65 8.33
CA ASN A 81 4.83 9.95 8.87
C ASN A 81 4.73 10.05 10.41
N GLN A 82 4.66 8.92 11.12
CA GLN A 82 4.63 8.90 12.59
C GLN A 82 6.01 9.08 13.22
N GLY A 83 6.02 9.58 14.45
CA GLY A 83 7.23 9.81 15.24
C GLY A 83 7.89 11.17 14.96
N TYR A 84 9.21 11.25 15.17
CA TYR A 84 9.96 12.50 15.09
C TYR A 84 10.98 12.49 13.95
N VAL A 85 11.09 13.62 13.26
CA VAL A 85 12.05 13.84 12.17
C VAL A 85 13.47 13.69 12.69
N ASN A 86 14.33 12.94 12.00
CA ASN A 86 15.72 12.67 12.37
C ASN A 86 15.91 11.93 13.71
N HIS A 87 14.88 11.22 14.19
CA HIS A 87 14.98 10.35 15.36
C HIS A 87 14.74 8.88 14.99
N ASN A 88 15.18 7.98 15.87
CA ASN A 88 14.79 6.59 15.81
C ASN A 88 13.38 6.45 16.40
N ASN A 89 12.42 6.06 15.57
CA ASN A 89 11.02 5.87 15.94
C ASN A 89 10.74 4.41 16.33
N SER A 90 11.66 3.74 17.05
CA SER A 90 11.55 2.30 17.38
C SER A 90 10.34 1.93 18.24
N SER A 91 9.72 2.91 18.90
CA SER A 91 8.45 2.74 19.62
C SER A 91 7.22 2.73 18.72
N GLU A 92 7.31 3.28 17.50
CA GLU A 92 6.24 3.28 16.51
C GLU A 92 6.14 1.89 15.88
N THR A 93 5.30 1.05 16.46
CA THR A 93 5.10 -0.35 16.02
C THR A 93 3.79 -0.54 15.26
N ILE A 94 2.97 0.51 15.14
CA ILE A 94 1.66 0.49 14.48
C ILE A 94 1.55 1.72 13.58
N LEU A 95 1.08 1.54 12.35
CA LEU A 95 0.77 2.64 11.44
C LEU A 95 -0.72 2.96 11.42
N TYR A 96 -1.06 4.24 11.40
CA TYR A 96 -2.43 4.69 11.31
C TYR A 96 -2.96 4.60 9.88
N ASP A 97 -4.09 3.91 9.71
CA ASP A 97 -4.79 3.85 8.43
C ASP A 97 -5.54 5.16 8.15
N SER A 98 -5.19 5.78 7.03
CA SER A 98 -5.74 7.05 6.55
C SER A 98 -6.79 6.87 5.44
N SER A 99 -7.18 5.63 5.12
CA SER A 99 -8.16 5.31 4.08
C SER A 99 -9.59 5.76 4.40
N THR A 100 -9.88 5.97 5.69
CA THR A 100 -11.21 6.23 6.23
C THR A 100 -11.20 7.39 7.23
N TYR A 101 -10.63 8.55 6.86
CA TYR A 101 -10.93 9.75 7.63
C TYR A 101 -12.37 10.22 7.36
N LEU A 102 -13.29 9.85 8.25
CA LEU A 102 -14.27 10.82 8.72
C LEU A 102 -13.51 11.72 9.69
N GLN A 103 -13.17 12.94 9.27
CA GLN A 103 -12.83 13.99 10.21
C GLN A 103 -14.08 14.24 11.06
N THR A 104 -14.16 13.62 12.24
CA THR A 104 -15.10 14.08 13.25
C THR A 104 -14.31 15.09 14.07
N GLU A 105 -14.43 16.37 13.73
CA GLU A 105 -13.97 17.43 14.60
C GLU A 105 -14.79 17.40 15.89
N LEU A 106 -14.10 17.43 17.03
CA LEU A 106 -14.56 18.05 18.27
C LEU A 106 -13.44 18.95 18.80
#